data_AF-A0A382CEY3-F1
#
_entry.id   AF-A0A382CEY3-F1
#
_cell.length_a   1.000
_cell.length_b   1.000
_cell.length_c   1.000
_cell.angle_alpha   90.00
_cell.angle_beta   90.00
_cell.angle_gamma   90.00
#
_symmetry.space_group_name_H-M   'P 1'
#
loop_
_entity.id
_entity.type
_entity.pdbx_description
1 polymer ?
#
loop_
_entity_poly.entity_id
_entity_poly.type
_entity_poly.pdbx_seq_one_letter_code
_entity_poly.pdbx_strand_id
1 'polypeptide(L)'
;LKGVLKEWINSPEVDVIIATGGTGVTGRDVTPEAFESLYEKSIPGFGELFRWLSYQNIKTSTMQSRATAGVANGTFLFALPGSTGACKDAWDMIIVHQLDSTHKPCNLVELMPRLMEK
;
A
#
# COMPACT_ATOMS: atom_id res chain seq x y z
N LEU A 1 6.95 -6.22 13.15
CA LEU A 1 6.50 -5.88 11.77
C LEU A 1 7.29 -6.63 10.70
N LYS A 2 8.57 -6.31 10.43
CA LYS A 2 9.35 -6.95 9.34
C LYS A 2 9.32 -8.49 9.32
N GLY A 3 9.40 -9.15 10.47
CA GLY A 3 9.32 -10.62 10.55
C GLY A 3 8.02 -11.17 9.99
N VAL A 4 6.88 -10.65 10.46
CA VAL A 4 5.54 -11.03 9.99
C VAL A 4 5.35 -10.71 8.50
N LEU A 5 5.84 -9.54 8.04
CA LEU A 5 5.78 -9.20 6.61
C LEU A 5 6.53 -10.23 5.76
N LYS A 6 7.74 -10.63 6.16
CA LYS A 6 8.50 -11.65 5.43
C LYS A 6 7.80 -13.00 5.43
N GLU A 7 7.19 -13.40 6.54
CA GLU A 7 6.40 -14.63 6.61
C GLU A 7 5.26 -14.61 5.59
N TRP A 8 4.48 -13.53 5.55
CA TRP A 8 3.37 -13.38 4.61
C TRP A 8 3.80 -13.23 3.16
N ILE A 9 4.86 -12.47 2.87
CA ILE A 9 5.43 -12.34 1.51
C ILE A 9 5.88 -13.70 0.95
N ASN A 10 6.32 -14.63 1.82
CA ASN A 10 6.73 -15.97 1.41
C ASN A 10 5.57 -16.99 1.45
N SER A 11 4.37 -16.58 1.86
CA SER A 11 3.21 -17.46 1.89
C SER A 11 2.53 -17.47 0.52
N PRO A 12 2.35 -18.63 -0.12
CA PRO A 12 1.64 -18.72 -1.40
C PRO A 12 0.13 -18.44 -1.28
N GLU A 13 -0.40 -18.34 -0.06
CA GLU A 13 -1.81 -18.01 0.21
C GLU A 13 -2.05 -16.49 0.36
N VAL A 14 -0.99 -15.66 0.34
CA VAL A 14 -1.09 -14.22 0.58
C VAL A 14 -0.70 -13.42 -0.66
N ASP A 15 -1.74 -12.93 -1.33
CA ASP A 15 -1.62 -12.07 -2.52
C ASP A 15 -1.41 -10.59 -2.17
N VAL A 16 -1.98 -10.13 -1.07
CA VAL A 16 -2.00 -8.71 -0.68
C VAL A 16 -1.84 -8.56 0.83
N ILE A 17 -0.97 -7.65 1.23
CA ILE A 17 -0.77 -7.24 2.62
C ILE A 17 -1.15 -5.77 2.77
N ILE A 18 -2.07 -5.47 3.68
CA ILE A 18 -2.44 -4.11 4.04
C ILE A 18 -2.14 -3.90 5.53
N ALA A 19 -1.28 -2.94 5.84
CA ALA A 19 -1.04 -2.50 7.22
C ALA A 19 -1.59 -1.10 7.44
N THR A 20 -2.07 -0.84 8.65
CA THR A 20 -2.54 0.49 9.09
C THR A 20 -1.74 0.96 10.31
N GLY A 21 -1.36 2.23 10.31
CA GLY A 21 -0.64 2.87 11.41
C GLY A 21 0.89 2.87 11.22
N GLY A 22 1.57 3.72 12.00
CA GLY A 22 3.02 3.85 11.95
C GLY A 22 3.58 4.57 10.72
N THR A 23 2.75 5.29 9.96
CA THR A 23 3.15 6.09 8.78
C THR A 23 3.31 7.58 9.08
N GLY A 24 3.22 7.99 10.34
CA GLY A 24 3.46 9.37 10.76
C GLY A 24 4.94 9.78 10.67
N VAL A 25 5.29 10.90 11.29
CA VAL A 25 6.65 11.47 11.31
C VAL A 25 7.30 11.41 12.69
N THR A 26 6.71 10.69 13.65
CA THR A 26 7.27 10.55 15.00
C THR A 26 8.27 9.38 15.06
N GLY A 27 9.10 9.32 16.10
CA GLY A 27 10.10 8.24 16.24
C GLY A 27 9.53 6.82 16.38
N ARG A 28 8.22 6.67 16.58
CA ARG A 28 7.55 5.35 16.61
C ARG A 28 7.02 4.93 15.24
N ASP A 29 6.93 5.85 14.29
CA ASP A 29 6.38 5.63 12.96
C ASP A 29 7.45 5.01 12.04
N VAL A 30 7.43 3.68 11.91
CA VAL A 30 8.46 2.91 11.18
C VAL A 30 7.89 2.02 10.09
N THR A 31 6.59 2.12 9.81
CA THR A 31 5.90 1.24 8.84
C THR A 31 6.43 1.45 7.42
N PRO A 32 6.61 2.70 6.91
CA PRO A 32 7.17 2.91 5.58
C PRO A 32 8.58 2.32 5.43
N GLU A 33 9.47 2.53 6.40
CA GLU A 33 10.82 1.96 6.41
C GLU A 33 10.80 0.43 6.45
N ALA A 34 9.82 -0.15 7.14
CA ALA A 34 9.65 -1.59 7.18
C ALA A 34 9.24 -2.16 5.82
N PHE A 35 8.26 -1.53 5.18
CA PHE A 35 7.71 -1.92 3.89
C PHE A 35 8.72 -1.68 2.76
N GLU A 36 9.26 -0.48 2.64
CA GLU A 36 10.18 -0.07 1.56
C GLU A 36 11.46 -0.90 1.52
N SER A 37 11.94 -1.37 2.68
CA SER A 37 13.10 -2.26 2.74
C SER A 37 12.86 -3.68 2.18
N LEU A 38 11.61 -4.03 1.88
CA LEU A 38 11.21 -5.34 1.36
C LEU A 38 10.74 -5.28 -0.09
N TYR A 39 10.53 -4.10 -0.66
CA TYR A 39 10.05 -3.98 -2.03
C TYR A 39 11.11 -4.44 -3.03
N GLU A 40 10.68 -5.27 -3.98
CA GLU A 40 11.42 -5.51 -5.23
C GLU A 40 11.12 -4.40 -6.24
N LYS A 41 9.86 -3.94 -6.25
CA LYS A 41 9.41 -2.79 -7.05
C LYS A 41 8.52 -1.90 -6.21
N SER A 42 8.83 -0.60 -6.14
CA SER A 42 7.95 0.38 -5.50
C SER A 42 6.79 0.76 -6.42
N ILE A 43 5.67 1.20 -5.83
CA ILE A 43 4.52 1.77 -6.54
C ILE A 43 4.31 3.21 -6.02
N PRO A 44 5.14 4.19 -6.44
CA PRO A 44 5.05 5.57 -5.94
C PRO A 44 3.67 6.19 -6.17
N GLY A 45 3.03 5.83 -7.30
CA GLY A 45 1.70 6.31 -7.69
C GLY A 45 0.62 6.07 -6.63
N PHE A 46 0.74 5.04 -5.79
CA PHE A 46 -0.20 4.83 -4.68
C PHE A 46 -0.12 5.96 -3.66
N GLY A 47 1.08 6.27 -3.16
CA GLY A 47 1.27 7.31 -2.16
C GLY A 47 0.94 8.70 -2.71
N GLU A 48 1.28 8.96 -3.97
CA GLU A 48 0.95 10.19 -4.68
C GLU A 48 -0.56 10.38 -4.82
N LEU A 49 -1.27 9.38 -5.36
CA LEU A 49 -2.71 9.43 -5.53
C LEU A 49 -3.43 9.53 -4.18
N PHE A 50 -3.00 8.75 -3.18
CA PHE A 50 -3.55 8.82 -1.83
C PHE A 50 -3.44 10.22 -1.24
N ARG A 51 -2.27 10.87 -1.35
CA ARG A 51 -2.06 12.22 -0.84
C ARG A 51 -2.86 13.26 -1.63
N TRP A 52 -3.01 13.09 -2.94
CA TRP A 52 -3.86 13.95 -3.76
C TRP A 52 -5.32 13.90 -3.32
N LEU A 53 -5.88 12.70 -3.15
CA LEU A 53 -7.25 12.50 -2.68
C LEU A 53 -7.42 12.99 -1.24
N SER A 54 -6.49 12.66 -0.35
CA SER A 54 -6.48 13.13 1.03
C SER A 54 -6.43 14.65 1.12
N TYR A 55 -5.69 15.34 0.25
CA TYR A 55 -5.67 16.80 0.21
C TYR A 55 -7.06 17.40 -0.06
N GLN A 56 -7.91 16.73 -0.85
CA GLN A 56 -9.27 17.20 -1.07
C GLN A 56 -10.07 17.21 0.25
N ASN A 57 -9.88 16.21 1.10
CA ASN A 57 -10.62 16.00 2.36
C ASN A 57 -10.02 16.74 3.56
N ILE A 58 -8.71 16.61 3.78
CA ILE A 58 -8.02 17.07 4.99
C ILE A 58 -6.96 18.15 4.72
N LYS A 59 -6.89 18.64 3.46
CA LYS A 59 -5.96 19.70 3.03
C LYS A 59 -4.52 19.36 3.41
N THR A 60 -3.79 20.32 3.97
CA THR A 60 -2.36 20.21 4.27
C THR A 60 -2.04 19.14 5.32
N SER A 61 -3.01 18.68 6.11
CA SER A 61 -2.80 17.59 7.08
C SER A 61 -2.33 16.29 6.43
N THR A 62 -2.60 16.08 5.14
CA THR A 62 -2.09 14.91 4.40
C THR A 62 -0.56 14.80 4.40
N MET A 63 0.16 15.91 4.58
CA MET A 63 1.63 15.95 4.60
C MET A 63 2.21 15.16 5.79
N GLN A 64 1.44 14.96 6.87
CA GLN A 64 1.90 14.25 8.06
C GLN A 64 1.94 12.73 7.89
N SER A 65 1.52 12.20 6.74
CA SER A 65 1.45 10.78 6.47
C SER A 65 2.32 10.35 5.29
N ARG A 66 3.00 9.22 5.48
CA ARG A 66 3.93 8.60 4.52
C ARG A 66 3.38 7.28 3.98
N ALA A 67 2.11 7.29 3.55
CA ALA A 67 1.50 6.13 2.90
C ALA A 67 2.33 5.71 1.67
N THR A 68 2.57 4.41 1.53
CA THR A 68 3.49 3.82 0.54
C THR A 68 2.99 2.45 0.10
N ALA A 69 3.39 2.02 -1.09
CA ALA A 69 3.06 0.69 -1.61
C ALA A 69 4.19 0.14 -2.50
N GLY A 70 4.20 -1.18 -2.67
CA GLY A 70 5.17 -1.89 -3.47
C GLY A 70 4.77 -3.35 -3.72
N VAL A 71 5.64 -4.05 -4.43
CA VAL A 71 5.54 -5.49 -4.71
C VAL A 71 6.78 -6.18 -4.16
N ALA A 72 6.59 -7.34 -3.56
CA ALA A 72 7.67 -8.24 -3.16
C ALA A 72 7.22 -9.69 -3.34
N ASN A 73 8.00 -10.49 -4.07
CA ASN A 73 7.75 -11.93 -4.28
C ASN A 73 6.32 -12.25 -4.73
N GLY A 74 5.77 -11.42 -5.63
CA GLY A 74 4.41 -11.60 -6.16
C GLY A 74 3.28 -11.10 -5.24
N THR A 75 3.59 -10.65 -4.02
CA THR A 75 2.62 -10.08 -3.09
C THR A 75 2.59 -8.56 -3.21
N PHE A 76 1.40 -7.96 -3.23
CA PHE A 76 1.24 -6.51 -3.13
C PHE A 76 1.26 -6.05 -1.66
N LEU A 77 1.89 -4.91 -1.40
CA LEU A 77 2.04 -4.34 -0.06
C LEU A 77 1.52 -2.91 -0.03
N PHE A 78 0.62 -2.60 0.91
CA PHE A 78 0.11 -1.25 1.17
C PHE A 78 0.28 -0.86 2.63
N ALA A 79 0.96 0.25 2.90
CA ALA A 79 1.07 0.87 4.21
C ALA A 79 0.17 2.10 4.29
N LEU A 80 -0.86 2.02 5.14
CA LEU A 80 -1.90 3.04 5.31
C LEU A 80 -1.73 3.80 6.63
N PRO A 81 -2.30 5.01 6.73
CA PRO A 81 -2.32 5.75 7.99
C PRO A 81 -3.19 5.05 9.04
N GLY A 82 -2.98 5.38 10.31
CA GLY A 82 -3.73 4.78 11.44
C GLY A 82 -5.16 5.32 11.63
N SER A 83 -5.50 6.42 10.96
CA SER A 83 -6.84 7.01 11.02
C SER A 83 -7.83 6.17 10.24
N THR A 84 -8.99 5.86 10.84
CA THR A 84 -10.08 5.12 10.19
C THR A 84 -10.57 5.81 8.91
N GLY A 85 -10.62 7.15 8.91
CA GLY A 85 -10.97 7.93 7.71
C GLY A 85 -9.96 7.73 6.58
N ALA A 86 -8.67 7.72 6.90
CA ALA A 86 -7.62 7.49 5.91
C ALA A 86 -7.63 6.05 5.36
N CYS A 87 -7.91 5.05 6.21
CA CYS A 87 -8.10 3.67 5.76
C CYS A 87 -9.28 3.55 4.81
N LYS A 88 -10.40 4.20 5.14
CA LYS A 88 -11.59 4.25 4.30
C LYS A 88 -11.28 4.89 2.95
N ASP A 89 -10.67 6.07 2.93
CA ASP A 89 -10.31 6.77 1.70
C ASP A 89 -9.37 5.93 0.83
N ALA A 90 -8.35 5.30 1.42
CA ALA A 90 -7.44 4.42 0.69
C ALA A 90 -8.15 3.19 0.08
N TRP A 91 -9.06 2.57 0.84
CA TRP A 91 -9.81 1.40 0.37
C TRP A 91 -10.83 1.78 -0.71
N ASP A 92 -11.78 2.65 -0.35
CA ASP A 92 -12.95 2.98 -1.16
C ASP A 92 -12.59 3.70 -2.47
N MET A 93 -11.48 4.47 -2.48
CA MET A 93 -11.13 5.31 -3.63
C MET A 93 -9.98 4.76 -4.46
N ILE A 94 -9.21 3.78 -3.96
CA ILE A 94 -8.02 3.28 -4.65
C ILE A 94 -7.98 1.76 -4.66
N ILE A 95 -7.81 1.15 -3.47
CA ILE A 95 -7.46 -0.28 -3.38
C ILE A 95 -8.58 -1.16 -3.92
N VAL A 96 -9.85 -0.85 -3.60
CA VAL A 96 -11.00 -1.63 -4.06
C VAL A 96 -11.04 -1.72 -5.59
N HIS A 97 -10.70 -0.64 -6.29
CA HIS A 97 -10.67 -0.60 -7.76
C HIS A 97 -9.49 -1.38 -8.33
N GLN A 98 -8.33 -1.32 -7.67
CA GLN A 98 -7.14 -2.02 -8.14
C GLN A 98 -7.15 -3.51 -7.83
N LEU A 99 -7.92 -3.95 -6.83
CA LEU A 99 -8.14 -5.36 -6.50
C LEU A 99 -9.43 -5.94 -7.10
N ASP A 100 -10.14 -5.17 -7.92
CA ASP A 100 -11.27 -5.63 -8.72
C ASP A 100 -10.78 -6.00 -10.12
N SER A 101 -10.86 -7.30 -10.45
CA SER A 101 -10.43 -7.82 -11.76
C SER A 101 -11.26 -7.30 -12.94
N THR A 102 -12.43 -6.73 -12.67
CA THR A 102 -13.31 -6.16 -13.69
C THR A 102 -13.03 -4.68 -13.97
N HIS A 103 -12.22 -4.02 -13.12
CA HIS A 103 -11.90 -2.61 -13.27
C HIS A 103 -11.08 -2.33 -14.55
N LYS A 104 -11.43 -1.25 -15.25
CA LYS A 104 -10.87 -0.83 -16.54
C LYS A 104 -10.31 0.60 -16.44
N PRO A 105 -9.30 0.97 -17.25
CA PRO A 105 -8.70 0.20 -18.35
C PRO A 105 -7.73 -0.89 -17.90
N CYS A 106 -7.23 -0.84 -16.66
CA CYS A 106 -6.31 -1.82 -16.08
C CYS A 106 -6.46 -1.87 -14.55
N ASN A 107 -6.03 -2.97 -13.94
CA ASN A 107 -6.02 -3.19 -12.49
C ASN A 107 -4.80 -4.04 -12.08
N LEU A 108 -4.54 -4.15 -10.77
CA LEU A 108 -3.39 -4.91 -10.27
C LEU A 108 -3.60 -6.42 -10.38
N VAL A 109 -4.85 -6.90 -10.35
CA VAL A 109 -5.18 -8.33 -10.45
C VAL A 109 -4.72 -8.91 -11.79
N GLU A 110 -4.92 -8.16 -12.89
CA GLU A 110 -4.45 -8.54 -14.23
C GLU A 110 -2.91 -8.68 -14.31
N LEU A 111 -2.15 -8.05 -13.39
CA LEU A 111 -0.69 -8.14 -13.35
C LEU A 111 -0.19 -9.34 -12.54
N MET A 112 -0.99 -9.92 -11.64
CA MET A 112 -0.57 -10.95 -10.69
C MET A 112 0.15 -12.15 -11.31
N PRO A 113 -0.33 -12.74 -12.43
CA PRO A 113 0.36 -13.88 -13.06
C PRO A 113 1.78 -13.57 -13.54
N ARG A 114 2.11 -12.28 -13.69
CA ARG A 114 3.33 -11.78 -14.32
C ARG A 114 4.31 -11.16 -13.33
N LEU A 115 3.94 -11.04 -12.06
CA LEU A 115 4.78 -10.37 -11.05
C LEU A 115 6.12 -11.08 -10.82
N MET A 116 6.17 -12.39 -11.10
CA MET A 116 7.34 -13.25 -10.92
C MET A 116 8.10 -13.54 -12.23
N GLU A 117 7.73 -12.88 -13.34
CA GLU A 117 8.50 -12.96 -14.60
C GLU A 117 9.93 -12.43 -14.39
N LYS A 118 10.93 -13.12 -14.97
CA LYS A 118 12.35 -12.77 -14.92
C LYS A 118 12.83 -12.16 -16.22
#